data_AF-A0A4Y2F974-F1
#
_entry.id   AF-A0A4Y2F974-F1
#
_cell.length_a   1.000
_cell.length_b   1.000
_cell.length_c   1.000
_cell.angle_alpha   90.00
_cell.angle_beta   90.00
_cell.angle_gamma   90.00
#
_symmetry.space_group_name_H-M   'P 1'
#
loop_
_entity.id
_entity.type
_entity.pdbx_description
1 polymer ?
#
loop_
_entity_poly.entity_id
_entity_poly.type
_entity_poly.pdbx_seq_one_letter_code
_entity_poly.pdbx_strand_id
1 'polypeptide(L)'
;MIFYGKEIWFKENVAMREKLFQIQRTGLLVIAKTYKAVSTFSLNLLTGCPPIDIKIKEENEIWQQQQDIKNLEKIGISFNIDYATEVSPWKITSIPWRIFNETNYVGINLFTDVSKINNRVGCAMVVFEDGNEKNMKYGD
;
A
#
# COMPACT_ATOMS: atom_id res chain seq x y z
N MET A 1 18.32 -0.01 -4.56
CA MET A 1 18.82 -1.30 -5.09
C MET A 1 18.59 -2.39 -4.05
N ILE A 2 17.34 -2.82 -3.83
CA ILE A 2 16.99 -3.87 -2.83
C ILE A 2 16.71 -5.22 -3.52
N PHE A 3 16.29 -5.22 -4.79
CA PHE A 3 15.90 -6.42 -5.53
C PHE A 3 17.05 -7.17 -6.21
N TYR A 4 18.29 -6.74 -6.03
CA TYR A 4 19.42 -7.41 -6.66
C TYR A 4 19.60 -8.83 -6.09
N GLY A 5 19.68 -9.84 -6.96
CA GLY A 5 19.89 -11.24 -6.57
C GLY A 5 18.74 -11.83 -5.75
N LYS A 6 17.55 -11.23 -5.80
CA LYS A 6 16.36 -11.69 -5.07
C LYS A 6 16.04 -13.15 -5.35
N GLU A 7 16.39 -13.66 -6.53
CA GLU A 7 16.18 -15.04 -6.96
C GLU A 7 16.96 -16.03 -6.07
N ILE A 8 18.05 -15.55 -5.45
CA ILE A 8 18.96 -16.35 -4.63
C ILE A 8 18.58 -16.27 -3.15
N TRP A 9 18.30 -15.06 -2.64
CA TRP A 9 18.12 -14.84 -1.19
C TRP A 9 16.66 -14.80 -0.75
N PHE A 10 15.71 -14.49 -1.64
CA PHE A 10 14.30 -14.40 -1.26
C PHE A 10 13.73 -15.80 -1.01
N LYS A 11 13.11 -15.96 0.16
CA LYS A 11 12.38 -17.16 0.53
C LYS A 11 11.02 -16.75 1.07
N GLU A 12 9.98 -17.42 0.63
CA GLU A 12 8.63 -17.16 1.09
C GLU A 12 8.43 -17.71 2.50
N ASN A 13 8.73 -16.89 3.51
CA ASN A 13 8.43 -17.18 4.90
C ASN A 13 8.07 -15.89 5.66
N VAL A 14 7.47 -16.08 6.83
CA VAL A 14 6.96 -14.96 7.66
C VAL A 14 8.11 -14.04 8.08
N ALA A 15 9.24 -14.59 8.53
CA ALA A 15 10.38 -13.81 9.00
C ALA A 15 10.99 -12.90 7.91
N MET A 16 11.07 -13.39 6.67
CA MET A 16 11.55 -12.62 5.52
C MET A 16 10.57 -11.49 5.18
N ARG A 17 9.27 -11.79 5.18
CA ARG A 17 8.21 -10.79 4.96
C ARG A 17 8.28 -9.66 5.99
N GLU A 18 8.45 -9.99 7.27
CA GLU A 18 8.55 -8.99 8.34
C GLU A 18 9.78 -8.09 8.17
N LYS A 19 10.95 -8.67 7.83
CA LYS A 19 12.16 -7.89 7.53
C LYS A 19 11.94 -6.94 6.34
N LEU A 20 11.32 -7.44 5.29
CA LEU A 20 10.97 -6.66 4.12
C LEU A 20 10.02 -5.50 4.46
N PHE A 21 9.01 -5.73 5.31
CA PHE A 21 8.13 -4.67 5.81
C PHE A 21 8.86 -3.65 6.68
N GLN A 22 9.82 -4.06 7.51
CA GLN A 22 10.62 -3.12 8.30
C GLN A 22 11.46 -2.20 7.40
N ILE A 23 12.11 -2.76 6.38
CA ILE A 23 12.90 -2.00 5.41
C ILE A 23 12.00 -1.01 4.65
N GLN A 24 10.86 -1.48 4.13
CA GLN A 24 9.94 -0.66 3.37
C GLN A 24 9.32 0.47 4.21
N ARG A 25 8.94 0.17 5.47
CA ARG A 25 8.28 1.10 6.38
C ARG A 25 9.02 2.42 6.52
N THR A 26 10.36 2.37 6.59
CA THR A 26 11.19 3.58 6.74
C THR A 26 10.95 4.57 5.60
N GLY A 27 10.89 4.09 4.35
CA GLY A 27 10.59 4.93 3.19
C GLY A 27 9.14 5.41 3.17
N LEU A 28 8.19 4.52 3.49
CA LEU A 28 6.77 4.88 3.51
C LEU A 28 6.43 5.97 4.52
N LEU A 29 7.08 5.96 5.70
CA LEU A 29 6.89 6.99 6.72
C LEU A 29 7.31 8.38 6.23
N VAL A 30 8.36 8.47 5.42
CA VAL A 30 8.82 9.72 4.81
C VAL A 30 7.80 10.25 3.81
N ILE A 31 7.19 9.36 3.02
CA ILE A 31 6.15 9.72 2.04
C ILE A 31 4.87 10.16 2.75
N ALA A 32 4.41 9.39 3.75
CA ALA A 32 3.14 9.63 4.43
C ALA A 32 3.15 10.84 5.38
N LYS A 33 4.33 11.30 5.84
CA LYS A 33 4.58 12.45 6.74
C LYS A 33 3.85 12.42 8.10
N THR A 34 2.52 12.45 8.10
CA THR A 34 1.64 12.60 9.27
C THR A 34 1.27 11.25 9.91
N TYR A 35 1.21 10.18 9.13
CA TYR A 35 0.71 8.86 9.58
C TYR A 35 1.78 7.97 10.25
N LYS A 36 2.41 8.45 11.33
CA LYS A 36 3.57 7.77 11.96
C LYS A 36 3.24 6.44 12.68
N ALA A 37 2.06 6.34 13.29
CA ALA A 37 1.67 5.20 14.14
C ALA A 37 0.90 4.10 13.40
N VAL A 38 0.73 4.23 12.09
CA VAL A 38 -0.10 3.35 11.28
C VAL A 38 0.66 2.07 10.89
N SER A 39 -0.06 0.95 10.68
CA SER A 39 0.55 -0.32 10.23
C SER A 39 1.25 -0.15 8.87
N THR A 40 2.26 -0.97 8.57
CA THR A 40 2.97 -0.90 7.27
C THR A 40 2.05 -1.21 6.09
N PHE A 41 1.09 -2.12 6.28
CA PHE A 41 0.07 -2.42 5.27
C PHE A 41 -0.81 -1.20 4.97
N SER A 42 -1.28 -0.51 6.02
CA SER A 42 -2.06 0.71 5.87
C SER A 42 -1.22 1.85 5.27
N LEU A 43 0.07 1.95 5.59
CA LEU A 43 0.98 2.90 4.93
C LEU A 43 1.12 2.64 3.44
N ASN A 44 1.23 1.37 3.02
CA ASN A 44 1.24 0.99 1.60
C ASN A 44 -0.01 1.50 0.88
N LEU A 45 -1.19 1.31 1.47
CA LEU A 45 -2.45 1.81 0.92
C LEU A 45 -2.48 3.34 0.83
N LEU A 46 -2.10 4.04 1.91
CA LEU A 46 -2.13 5.51 1.99
C LEU A 46 -1.17 6.17 0.99
N THR A 47 -0.01 5.54 0.77
CA THR A 47 1.04 6.04 -0.15
C THR A 47 0.88 5.53 -1.58
N GLY A 48 -0.07 4.62 -1.84
CA GLY A 48 -0.20 3.93 -3.12
C GLY A 48 1.00 3.04 -3.47
N CYS A 49 1.85 2.69 -2.50
CA CYS A 49 3.02 1.85 -2.72
C CYS A 49 2.65 0.37 -2.54
N PRO A 50 2.95 -0.51 -3.51
CA PRO A 50 2.75 -1.94 -3.32
C PRO A 50 3.63 -2.51 -2.20
N PRO A 51 3.14 -3.49 -1.43
CA PRO A 51 3.98 -4.28 -0.53
C PRO A 51 5.16 -4.91 -1.28
N ILE A 52 6.37 -4.74 -0.72
CA ILE A 52 7.63 -5.12 -1.39
C ILE A 52 7.76 -6.64 -1.63
N ASP A 53 7.20 -7.45 -0.73
CA ASP A 53 7.14 -8.90 -0.83
C ASP A 53 6.29 -9.36 -2.01
N ILE A 54 5.15 -8.71 -2.24
CA ILE A 54 4.28 -8.98 -3.38
C ILE A 54 5.00 -8.61 -4.69
N LYS A 55 5.67 -7.46 -4.73
CA LYS A 55 6.43 -7.04 -5.91
C LYS A 55 7.57 -8.01 -6.26
N ILE A 56 8.28 -8.54 -5.25
CA ILE A 56 9.32 -9.55 -5.47
C ILE A 56 8.73 -10.81 -6.08
N LYS A 57 7.56 -11.27 -5.60
CA LYS A 57 6.88 -12.45 -6.13
C LYS A 57 6.48 -12.28 -7.59
N GLU A 58 5.79 -11.18 -7.91
CA GLU A 58 5.36 -10.86 -9.28
C GLU A 58 6.56 -10.87 -10.24
N GLU A 59 7.64 -10.18 -9.89
CA GLU A 59 8.82 -10.13 -10.75
C GLU A 59 9.56 -11.49 -10.82
N ASN A 60 9.49 -12.34 -9.78
CA ASN A 60 10.04 -13.70 -9.82
C ASN A 60 9.21 -14.62 -10.71
N GLU A 61 7.88 -14.51 -10.68
CA GLU A 61 6.98 -15.26 -11.57
C GLU A 61 7.24 -14.90 -13.03
N ILE A 62 7.35 -13.61 -13.35
CA ILE A 62 7.73 -13.13 -14.69
C ILE A 62 9.08 -13.72 -15.13
N TRP A 63 10.07 -13.75 -14.23
CA TRP A 63 11.39 -14.30 -14.54
C TRP A 63 11.32 -15.81 -14.85
N GLN A 64 10.56 -16.59 -14.06
CA GLN A 64 10.36 -18.02 -14.31
C GLN A 64 9.67 -18.26 -15.65
N GLN A 65 8.61 -17.52 -15.94
CA GLN A 65 7.90 -17.61 -17.23
C GLN A 65 8.84 -17.31 -18.41
N GLN A 66 9.67 -16.27 -18.31
CA GLN A 66 10.67 -15.97 -19.33
C GLN A 66 11.69 -17.08 -19.53
N GLN A 67 12.08 -17.78 -18.45
CA GLN A 67 13.00 -18.90 -18.53
C GLN A 67 12.34 -20.12 -19.21
N ASP A 68 11.08 -20.40 -18.89
CA ASP A 68 10.29 -21.48 -19.51
C ASP A 68 10.07 -21.24 -21.00
N ILE A 69 9.77 -20.00 -21.39
CA ILE A 69 9.65 -19.56 -22.78
C ILE A 69 10.95 -19.84 -23.55
N LYS A 70 12.10 -19.42 -23.02
CA LYS A 70 13.41 -19.68 -23.64
C LYS A 70 13.70 -21.18 -23.80
N ASN A 71 13.31 -21.99 -22.82
CA ASN A 71 13.49 -23.44 -22.87
C ASN A 71 12.62 -24.09 -23.96
N LEU A 72 11.40 -23.61 -24.15
CA LEU A 72 10.45 -24.09 -25.16
C LEU A 72 10.81 -23.63 -26.58
N GLU A 73 11.28 -22.38 -26.74
CA GLU A 73 11.84 -21.90 -28.01
C GLU A 73 13.02 -22.77 -28.47
N LYS A 74 13.86 -23.21 -27.53
CA LYS A 74 14.97 -24.14 -27.80
C LYS A 74 14.50 -25.51 -28.30
N ILE A 75 13.28 -25.93 -27.96
CA ILE A 75 12.64 -27.17 -28.41
C ILE A 75 11.90 -26.98 -29.76
N GLY A 76 11.91 -25.76 -30.31
CA GLY A 76 11.30 -25.43 -31.60
C GLY A 76 9.82 -25.04 -31.50
N ILE A 77 9.31 -24.80 -30.29
CA ILE A 77 7.93 -24.35 -30.07
C ILE A 77 7.95 -22.83 -29.92
N SER A 78 7.49 -22.10 -30.94
CA SER A 78 7.30 -20.65 -30.87
C SER A 78 5.85 -20.31 -30.52
N PHE A 79 5.63 -19.46 -29.53
CA PHE A 79 4.32 -18.92 -29.19
C PHE A 79 4.35 -17.40 -29.25
N ASN A 80 3.27 -16.83 -29.79
CA ASN A 80 3.01 -15.40 -29.74
C ASN A 80 2.11 -15.15 -28.53
N ILE A 81 2.71 -14.93 -27.36
CA ILE A 81 1.98 -14.63 -26.13
C ILE A 81 1.90 -13.11 -26.04
N ASP A 82 0.75 -12.57 -26.43
CA ASP A 82 0.36 -11.22 -26.02
C ASP A 82 0.14 -11.26 -24.50
N TYR A 83 1.10 -10.70 -23.75
CA TYR A 83 0.94 -10.53 -22.31
C TYR A 83 -0.22 -9.56 -22.09
N ALA A 84 -1.38 -10.07 -21.71
CA ALA A 84 -2.40 -9.24 -21.09
C ALA A 84 -1.77 -8.66 -19.83
N THR A 85 -1.50 -7.35 -19.83
CA THR A 85 -1.03 -6.65 -18.64
C THR A 85 -2.18 -6.61 -17.65
N GLU A 86 -2.35 -7.67 -16.86
CA GLU A 86 -3.22 -7.61 -15.69
C GLU A 86 -2.73 -6.44 -14.84
N VAL A 87 -3.64 -5.50 -14.60
CA VAL A 87 -3.35 -4.37 -13.74
C VAL A 87 -3.29 -4.93 -12.33
N SER A 88 -2.07 -5.01 -11.78
CA SER A 88 -1.86 -5.56 -10.45
C SER A 88 -2.79 -4.86 -9.44
N PRO A 89 -3.45 -5.57 -8.51
CA PRO A 89 -4.55 -5.02 -7.69
C PRO A 89 -4.25 -3.71 -6.97
N TRP A 90 -3.00 -3.47 -6.57
CA TRP A 90 -2.54 -2.23 -5.91
C TRP A 90 -2.43 -1.02 -6.82
N LYS A 91 -2.41 -1.19 -8.15
CA LYS A 91 -2.53 -0.07 -9.11
C LYS A 91 -3.98 0.43 -9.21
N ILE A 92 -4.95 -0.40 -8.82
CA ILE A 92 -6.39 -0.10 -8.90
C ILE A 92 -6.85 0.63 -7.62
N THR A 93 -6.25 0.34 -6.47
CA THR A 93 -6.77 0.77 -5.15
C THR A 93 -6.16 2.04 -4.56
N SER A 94 -5.43 2.84 -5.34
CA SER A 94 -4.98 4.15 -4.84
C SER A 94 -6.19 5.06 -4.61
N ILE A 95 -6.50 5.35 -3.35
CA ILE A 95 -7.54 6.32 -3.00
C ILE A 95 -7.05 7.69 -3.48
N PRO A 96 -7.74 8.35 -4.43
CA PRO A 96 -7.34 9.67 -4.88
C PRO A 96 -7.58 10.65 -3.72
N TRP A 97 -6.51 11.17 -3.14
CA TRP A 97 -6.61 12.25 -2.17
C TRP A 97 -6.90 13.56 -2.91
N ARG A 98 -8.02 14.19 -2.58
CA ARG A 98 -8.37 15.54 -3.04
C ARG A 98 -8.38 16.47 -1.83
N ILE A 99 -7.68 17.59 -1.96
CA ILE A 99 -7.81 18.70 -1.02
C ILE A 99 -9.06 19.45 -1.45
N PHE A 100 -10.15 19.33 -0.69
CA PHE A 100 -11.34 20.13 -0.90
C PHE A 100 -11.19 21.46 -0.17
N ASN A 101 -11.52 22.57 -0.82
CA ASN A 101 -11.75 23.83 -0.12
C ASN A 101 -13.13 23.74 0.54
N GLU A 102 -13.15 23.77 1.87
CA GLU A 102 -14.29 23.42 2.73
C GLU A 102 -15.53 24.32 2.55
N THR A 103 -15.42 25.45 1.86
CA THR A 103 -16.39 26.53 1.98
C THR A 103 -17.77 26.25 1.37
N ASN A 104 -17.95 25.21 0.53
CA ASN A 104 -19.23 24.94 -0.16
C ASN A 104 -19.57 23.44 -0.32
N TYR A 105 -18.97 22.53 0.46
CA TYR A 105 -19.32 21.11 0.36
C TYR A 105 -20.67 20.84 1.05
N VAL A 106 -21.69 20.53 0.24
CA VAL A 106 -22.99 20.01 0.70
C VAL A 106 -22.85 18.50 0.85
N GLY A 107 -22.97 17.99 2.08
CA GLY A 107 -22.66 16.61 2.42
C GLY A 107 -22.17 16.42 3.86
N ILE A 108 -21.65 15.22 4.14
CA ILE A 108 -21.18 14.83 5.47
C ILE A 108 -19.68 15.11 5.58
N ASN A 109 -19.30 16.02 6.49
CA ASN A 109 -17.91 16.27 6.86
C ASN A 109 -17.58 15.55 8.17
N LEU A 110 -16.51 14.76 8.16
CA LEU A 110 -16.01 14.04 9.33
C LEU A 110 -14.65 14.61 9.72
N PHE A 111 -14.56 15.19 10.91
CA PHE A 111 -13.30 15.64 11.47
C PHE A 111 -12.89 14.71 12.59
N THR A 112 -11.64 14.25 12.55
CA THR A 112 -11.07 13.40 13.58
C THR A 112 -9.89 14.11 14.22
N ASP A 113 -9.89 14.20 15.55
CA ASP A 113 -8.74 14.62 16.32
C ASP A 113 -8.20 13.42 17.11
N VAL A 114 -6.92 13.17 16.97
CA VAL A 114 -6.23 12.09 17.70
C VAL A 114 -5.19 12.76 18.59
N SER A 115 -5.46 12.73 19.88
CA SER A 115 -4.58 13.30 20.90
C SER A 115 -3.80 12.20 21.62
N LYS A 116 -2.56 12.51 22.03
CA LYS A 116 -1.73 11.58 22.80
C LYS A 116 -1.13 12.31 24.01
N ILE A 117 -1.45 11.85 25.21
CA ILE A 117 -0.96 12.39 26.48
C ILE A 117 -0.57 11.23 27.39
N ASN A 118 0.63 11.29 28.01
CA ASN A 118 1.09 10.32 29.02
C ASN A 118 0.92 8.84 28.60
N ASN A 119 1.41 8.50 27.41
CA ASN A 119 1.32 7.15 26.83
C ASN A 119 -0.10 6.60 26.59
N ARG A 120 -1.14 7.42 26.77
CA ARG A 120 -2.52 7.12 26.37
C ARG A 120 -2.85 7.88 25.09
N VAL A 121 -3.67 7.26 24.25
CA VAL A 121 -4.14 7.84 23.00
C VAL A 121 -5.65 7.99 23.14
N GLY A 122 -6.17 9.20 22.95
CA GLY A 122 -7.61 9.45 22.85
C GLY A 122 -7.96 9.84 21.42
N CYS A 123 -9.17 9.51 20.98
CA CYS A 123 -9.69 9.98 19.70
C CYS A 123 -11.04 10.67 19.88
N ALA A 124 -11.24 11.75 19.13
CA ALA A 124 -12.52 12.43 19.01
C ALA A 124 -12.92 12.46 17.54
N MET A 125 -14.21 12.28 17.28
CA MET A 125 -14.79 12.44 15.95
C MET A 125 -16.00 13.37 16.05
N VAL A 126 -16.05 14.37 15.19
CA VAL A 126 -17.22 15.24 15.02
C VAL A 126 -17.73 15.15 13.58
N VAL A 127 -19.05 15.04 13.45
CA VAL A 127 -19.75 14.95 12.17
C VAL A 127 -20.54 16.23 11.94
N PHE A 128 -20.28 16.88 10.80
CA PHE A 128 -21.09 17.97 10.29
C PHE A 128 -21.90 17.50 9.08
N GLU A 129 -23.15 17.91 9.00
CA GLU A 129 -24.02 17.71 7.84
C GLU A 129 -24.46 19.09 7.37
N ASP A 130 -24.10 19.45 6.14
CA ASP A 130 -24.40 20.75 5.54
C ASP A 130 -23.98 21.95 6.42
N GLY A 131 -22.81 21.83 7.06
CA GLY A 131 -22.25 22.85 7.95
C GLY A 131 -22.79 22.86 9.37
N ASN A 132 -23.75 21.98 9.72
CA ASN A 132 -24.30 21.88 11.08
C ASN A 132 -23.72 20.67 11.82
N GLU A 133 -23.23 20.88 13.04
CA GLU A 133 -22.77 19.80 13.91
C GLU A 133 -23.95 18.87 14.26
N LYS A 134 -23.80 17.58 13.99
CA LYS A 134 -24.84 16.57 14.26
C LYS A 134 -24.50 15.66 15.43
N ASN A 135 -23.23 15.27 15.57
CA ASN A 135 -22.83 14.27 16.56
C ASN A 135 -21.33 14.37 16.89
N MET A 136 -21.00 14.22 18.16
CA MET A 136 -19.63 14.12 18.64
C MET A 136 -19.46 12.83 19.44
N LYS A 137 -18.44 12.03 19.09
CA LYS A 137 -18.10 10.79 19.80
C LYS A 137 -16.66 10.84 20.29
N TYR A 138 -16.47 10.41 21.53
CA TYR A 138 -15.17 10.21 22.16
C TYR A 138 -14.87 8.71 22.20
N GLY A 139 -13.66 8.34 21.78
CA GLY A 139 -13.10 7.01 21.95
C GLY A 139 -11.94 7.06 22.94
N ASP A 140 -12.03 6.21 23.97
CA ASP A 140 -10.98 5.97 24.98
C ASP A 140 -9.99 4.90 24.51
#